data_AF-A0A2A2YEW1-F1
#
_entry.id   AF-A0A2A2YEW1-F1
#
_cell.length_a   1.000
_cell.length_b   1.000
_cell.length_c   1.000
_cell.angle_alpha   90.00
_cell.angle_beta   90.00
_cell.angle_gamma   90.00
#
_symmetry.space_group_name_H-M   'P 1'
#
loop_
_entity.id
_entity.type
_entity.pdbx_description
1 polymer ?
#
loop_
_entity_poly.entity_id
_entity_poly.type
_entity_poly.pdbx_seq_one_letter_code
_entity_poly.pdbx_strand_id
1 'polypeptide(L)'
;MYYADSRKECLMAKLTTPLRSTRYRNAEDLRKAGIISPETAPRVRASSGRTKVITDLVCQRLSAGLSQKDVARRMDRTQSWVSKFEDRLDADLTLGDIQAYCQAIAGGLALEFGRRVHTAA
;
A
#
# COMPACT_ATOMS: atom_id res chain seq x y z
N MET A 1 46.05 42.58 -1.79
CA MET A 1 45.19 42.34 -2.95
C MET A 1 44.83 40.85 -2.94
N TYR A 2 43.99 40.37 -2.02
CA TYR A 2 42.51 40.36 -1.96
C TYR A 2 41.80 39.65 -3.13
N TYR A 3 41.02 38.62 -2.75
CA TYR A 3 40.05 37.76 -3.46
C TYR A 3 40.63 36.76 -4.49
N ALA A 4 40.29 35.47 -4.54
CA ALA A 4 39.19 34.71 -3.94
C ALA A 4 39.50 33.19 -3.98
N ASP A 5 39.18 32.43 -2.93
CA ASP A 5 38.79 31.02 -3.09
C ASP A 5 37.79 30.54 -2.02
N SER A 6 36.88 31.42 -1.61
CA SER A 6 35.71 31.08 -0.76
C SER A 6 34.63 30.28 -1.50
N ARG A 7 34.91 29.77 -2.71
CA ARG A 7 33.94 29.02 -3.54
C ARG A 7 33.99 27.50 -3.31
N LYS A 8 35.04 26.97 -2.67
CA LYS A 8 35.17 25.51 -2.43
C LYS A 8 34.44 25.05 -1.16
N GLU A 9 34.36 25.88 -0.12
CA GLU A 9 33.65 25.54 1.11
C GLU A 9 32.11 25.49 0.93
N CYS A 10 31.57 26.31 0.02
CA CYS A 10 30.12 26.34 -0.24
C CYS A 10 29.61 25.12 -1.04
N LEU A 11 30.49 24.36 -1.71
CA LEU A 11 30.10 23.20 -2.51
C LEU A 11 29.91 21.93 -1.65
N MET A 12 30.67 21.79 -0.56
CA MET A 12 30.61 20.61 0.30
C MET A 12 29.53 20.71 1.39
N ALA A 13 29.06 21.92 1.73
CA ALA A 13 28.01 22.13 2.72
C ALA A 13 26.58 21.75 2.23
N LYS A 14 26.42 21.35 0.96
CA LYS A 14 25.12 20.97 0.38
C LYS A 14 24.82 19.47 0.41
N LEU A 15 25.73 18.63 0.92
CA LEU A 15 25.61 17.17 0.89
C LEU A 15 25.12 16.52 2.20
N THR A 16 24.82 17.32 3.22
CA THR A 16 24.40 16.82 4.53
C THR A 16 23.09 17.45 4.99
N THR A 17 22.09 17.45 4.11
CA THR A 17 20.71 17.44 4.61
C THR A 17 20.35 15.96 4.82
N PRO A 18 20.01 15.51 6.03
CA PRO A 18 19.48 14.15 6.18
C PRO A 18 18.27 14.06 5.25
N LEU A 19 18.25 13.04 4.39
CA LEU A 19 17.11 12.71 3.55
C LEU A 19 15.90 12.54 4.48
N ARG A 20 15.15 13.63 4.68
CA ARG A 20 13.85 13.62 5.31
C ARG A 20 13.10 12.51 4.60
N SER A 21 12.59 11.51 5.31
CA SER A 21 12.04 10.30 4.69
C SER A 21 10.95 10.69 3.69
N THR A 22 11.33 10.81 2.42
CA THR A 22 10.40 11.18 1.36
C THR A 22 9.55 9.95 1.14
N ARG A 23 8.39 9.94 1.80
CA ARG A 23 7.39 8.91 1.63
C ARG A 23 6.70 9.17 0.29
N TYR A 24 7.00 8.34 -0.69
CA TYR A 24 6.28 8.29 -1.97
C TYR A 24 4.93 7.62 -1.72
N ARG A 25 3.83 8.25 -2.15
CA ARG A 25 2.48 7.76 -1.82
C ARG A 25 2.00 6.68 -2.78
N ASN A 26 2.58 6.62 -3.98
CA ASN A 26 2.20 5.69 -5.03
C ASN A 26 3.31 5.50 -6.07
N ALA A 27 3.10 4.56 -7.00
CA ALA A 27 4.03 4.29 -8.09
C ALA A 27 4.23 5.48 -9.05
N GLU A 28 3.25 6.37 -9.19
CA GLU A 28 3.40 7.58 -10.01
C GLU A 28 4.37 8.58 -9.38
N ASP A 29 4.35 8.74 -8.06
CA ASP A 29 5.30 9.57 -7.33
C ASP A 29 6.72 9.01 -7.48
N LEU A 30 6.87 7.68 -7.43
CA LEU A 30 8.14 7.00 -7.70
C LEU A 30 8.63 7.23 -9.14
N ARG A 31 7.73 7.20 -10.12
CA ARG A 31 8.05 7.47 -11.53
C ARG A 31 8.49 8.91 -11.73
N LYS A 32 7.75 9.86 -11.15
CA LYS A 32 8.07 11.30 -11.20
C LYS A 32 9.40 11.62 -10.51
N ALA A 33 9.75 10.88 -9.47
CA ALA A 33 11.05 10.97 -8.80
C ALA A 33 12.20 10.28 -9.56
N GLY A 34 11.93 9.64 -10.71
CA GLY A 34 12.94 8.93 -11.50
C GLY A 34 13.43 7.63 -10.88
N ILE A 35 12.75 7.11 -9.84
CA ILE A 35 13.15 5.88 -9.15
C ILE A 35 12.73 4.64 -9.94
N ILE A 36 11.59 4.71 -10.64
CA ILE A 36 11.10 3.62 -11.49
C ILE A 36 10.89 4.10 -12.93
N SER A 37 11.07 3.18 -13.88
CA SER A 37 10.95 3.51 -15.30
C SER A 37 9.49 3.79 -15.71
N PRO A 38 9.28 4.50 -16.84
CA PRO A 38 7.94 4.76 -17.38
C PRO A 38 7.14 3.48 -17.65
N GLU A 39 7.77 2.38 -18.08
CA GLU A 39 7.09 1.10 -18.25
C GLU A 39 6.82 0.35 -16.94
N THR A 40 7.50 0.69 -15.84
CA THR A 40 7.33 0.00 -14.56
C THR A 40 6.09 0.46 -13.80
N ALA A 41 5.76 1.76 -13.81
CA ALA A 41 4.59 2.28 -13.09
C ALA A 41 3.25 1.68 -13.55
N PRO A 42 2.97 1.50 -14.86
CA PRO A 42 1.76 0.82 -15.34
C PRO A 42 1.71 -0.65 -14.92
N ARG A 43 2.86 -1.36 -14.90
CA ARG A 43 2.93 -2.77 -14.47
C ARG A 43 2.61 -2.91 -12.99
N VAL A 44 3.10 -1.98 -12.16
CA VAL A 44 2.74 -1.91 -10.73
C VAL A 44 1.25 -1.64 -10.56
N ARG A 45 0.67 -0.69 -11.29
CA ARG A 45 -0.80 -0.44 -11.27
C ARG A 45 -1.62 -1.65 -11.72
N ALA A 46 -1.20 -2.34 -12.79
CA ALA A 46 -1.86 -3.54 -13.28
C ALA A 46 -1.76 -4.70 -12.29
N SER A 47 -0.67 -4.78 -11.52
CA SER A 47 -0.53 -5.70 -10.39
C SER A 47 -1.52 -5.37 -9.27
N SER A 48 -1.68 -4.09 -8.92
CA SER A 48 -2.68 -3.65 -7.93
C SER A 48 -4.11 -4.02 -8.32
N GLY A 49 -4.41 -4.10 -9.63
CA GLY A 49 -5.71 -4.56 -10.14
C GLY A 49 -5.99 -6.04 -9.95
N ARG A 50 -4.98 -6.86 -9.62
CA ARG A 50 -5.13 -8.31 -9.33
C ARG A 50 -5.51 -8.60 -7.89
N THR A 51 -5.35 -7.64 -6.98
CA THR A 51 -5.58 -7.83 -5.54
C THR A 51 -6.89 -7.17 -5.12
N LYS A 52 -8.00 -7.54 -5.79
CA LYS A 52 -9.31 -6.90 -5.55
C LYS A 52 -9.85 -7.25 -4.16
N VAL A 53 -9.64 -8.48 -3.71
CA VAL A 53 -10.19 -8.94 -2.43
C VAL A 53 -9.46 -8.29 -1.27
N ILE A 54 -8.13 -8.38 -1.19
CA ILE A 54 -7.39 -7.74 -0.07
C ILE A 54 -7.57 -6.23 -0.08
N THR A 55 -7.56 -5.58 -1.26
CA THR A 55 -7.77 -4.13 -1.33
C THR A 55 -9.13 -3.74 -0.74
N ASP A 56 -10.19 -4.46 -1.10
CA ASP A 56 -11.53 -4.21 -0.56
C ASP A 56 -11.57 -4.42 0.96
N LEU A 57 -11.00 -5.53 1.46
CA LEU A 57 -10.91 -5.79 2.90
C LEU A 57 -10.15 -4.70 3.66
N VAL A 58 -9.03 -4.20 3.10
CA VAL A 58 -8.25 -3.10 3.69
C VAL A 58 -9.05 -1.79 3.66
N CYS A 59 -9.75 -1.49 2.58
CA CYS A 59 -10.64 -0.33 2.49
C CYS A 59 -11.76 -0.40 3.53
N GLN A 60 -12.39 -1.56 3.72
CA GLN A 60 -13.38 -1.77 4.77
C GLN A 60 -12.78 -1.60 6.16
N ARG A 61 -11.60 -2.18 6.44
CA ARG A 61 -10.87 -1.99 7.72
C ARG A 61 -10.65 -0.51 8.02
N LEU A 62 -10.13 0.23 7.04
CA LEU A 62 -9.85 1.66 7.17
C LEU A 62 -11.13 2.47 7.38
N SER A 63 -12.21 2.12 6.69
CA SER A 63 -13.54 2.74 6.86
C SER A 63 -14.13 2.49 8.24
N ALA A 64 -13.84 1.32 8.83
CA ALA A 64 -14.18 1.00 10.22
C ALA A 64 -13.26 1.67 11.25
N GLY A 65 -12.26 2.46 10.83
CA GLY A 65 -11.32 3.16 11.71
C GLY A 65 -10.34 2.23 12.45
N LEU A 66 -10.14 1.01 11.96
CA LEU A 66 -9.34 -0.01 12.65
C LEU A 66 -7.89 0.00 12.16
N SER A 67 -6.93 -0.06 13.09
CA SER A 67 -5.53 -0.32 12.73
C SER A 67 -5.30 -1.82 12.51
N GLN A 68 -4.17 -2.18 11.88
CA GLN A 68 -3.74 -3.58 11.78
C GLN A 68 -3.58 -4.24 13.16
N LYS A 69 -3.21 -3.48 14.20
CA LYS A 69 -3.10 -4.00 15.57
C LYS A 69 -4.47 -4.34 16.15
N ASP A 70 -5.51 -3.57 15.83
CA ASP A 70 -6.86 -3.81 16.32
C ASP A 70 -7.45 -5.05 15.68
N VAL A 71 -7.28 -5.22 14.37
CA VAL A 71 -7.69 -6.44 13.66
C VAL A 71 -6.93 -7.65 14.17
N ALA A 72 -5.61 -7.54 14.37
CA ALA A 72 -4.79 -8.61 14.92
C ALA A 72 -5.32 -9.08 16.29
N ARG A 73 -5.66 -8.14 17.18
CA ARG A 73 -6.26 -8.45 18.49
C ARG A 73 -7.60 -9.19 18.34
N ARG A 74 -8.45 -8.77 17.39
CA ARG A 74 -9.77 -9.39 17.16
C ARG A 74 -9.67 -10.78 16.52
N MET A 75 -8.62 -11.05 15.76
CA MET A 75 -8.37 -12.34 15.11
C MET A 75 -7.54 -13.31 15.97
N ASP A 76 -7.08 -12.90 17.16
CA ASP A 76 -6.07 -13.62 17.94
C ASP A 76 -4.80 -13.93 17.12
N ARG A 77 -4.26 -12.89 16.48
CA ARG A 77 -3.06 -12.92 15.63
C ARG A 77 -2.10 -11.78 16.00
N THR A 78 -0.89 -11.86 15.46
CA THR A 78 0.07 -10.75 15.57
C THR A 78 -0.19 -9.69 14.52
N GLN A 79 0.19 -8.44 14.78
CA GLN A 79 0.12 -7.37 13.77
C GLN A 79 0.98 -7.69 12.54
N SER A 80 2.12 -8.38 12.72
CA SER A 80 2.96 -8.81 11.59
C SER A 80 2.28 -9.85 10.71
N TRP A 81 1.44 -10.73 11.29
CA TRP A 81 0.61 -11.65 10.52
C TRP A 81 -0.40 -10.86 9.67
N VAL A 82 -1.07 -9.86 10.25
CA VAL A 82 -2.04 -9.01 9.53
C VAL A 82 -1.36 -8.19 8.43
N SER A 83 -0.18 -7.62 8.68
CA SER A 83 0.59 -6.93 7.64
C SER A 83 0.91 -7.87 6.48
N LYS A 84 1.40 -9.08 6.77
CA LYS A 84 1.68 -10.07 5.73
C LYS A 84 0.42 -10.49 4.99
N PHE A 85 -0.71 -10.64 5.69
CA PHE A 85 -2.00 -10.95 5.07
C PHE A 85 -2.45 -9.85 4.09
N GLU A 86 -2.33 -8.57 4.50
CA GLU A 86 -2.65 -7.41 3.65
C GLU A 86 -1.69 -7.21 2.46
N ASP A 87 -0.54 -7.89 2.47
CA ASP A 87 0.46 -7.85 1.39
C ASP A 87 0.42 -9.10 0.47
N ARG A 88 -0.45 -10.10 0.75
CA ARG A 88 -0.59 -11.32 -0.06
C ARG A 88 -1.26 -11.03 -1.42
N LEU A 89 -1.20 -12.01 -2.32
CA LEU A 89 -2.03 -12.02 -3.53
C LEU A 89 -3.38 -12.67 -3.22
N ASP A 90 -4.42 -12.32 -3.99
CA ASP A 90 -5.74 -12.94 -3.86
C ASP A 90 -5.70 -14.47 -4.01
N ALA A 91 -4.76 -14.99 -4.81
CA ALA A 91 -4.55 -16.43 -5.01
C ALA A 91 -4.02 -17.17 -3.77
N ASP A 92 -3.40 -16.46 -2.82
CA ASP A 92 -2.84 -17.02 -1.60
C ASP A 92 -3.83 -16.98 -0.42
N LEU A 93 -5.04 -16.48 -0.65
CA LEU A 93 -6.07 -16.34 0.37
C LEU A 93 -6.92 -17.60 0.45
N THR A 94 -7.13 -18.06 1.67
CA THR A 94 -8.16 -19.05 1.94
C THR A 94 -9.49 -18.34 2.25
N LEU A 95 -10.62 -18.99 1.91
CA LEU A 95 -11.94 -18.48 2.30
C LEU A 95 -12.08 -18.34 3.83
N GLY A 96 -11.41 -19.22 4.59
CA GLY A 96 -11.39 -19.15 6.05
C GLY A 96 -10.69 -17.89 6.57
N ASP A 97 -9.54 -17.53 6.00
CA ASP A 97 -8.84 -16.29 6.38
C ASP A 97 -9.65 -15.05 6.02
N ILE A 98 -10.27 -15.04 4.83
CA ILE A 98 -11.16 -13.96 4.38
C ILE A 98 -12.34 -13.80 5.35
N GLN A 99 -13.00 -14.91 5.71
CA GLN A 99 -14.12 -14.90 6.65
C GLN A 99 -13.70 -14.35 8.02
N ALA A 100 -12.58 -14.85 8.57
CA ALA A 100 -12.08 -14.40 9.86
C ALA A 100 -11.73 -12.90 9.87
N TYR A 101 -11.14 -12.41 8.77
CA TYR A 101 -10.83 -10.99 8.60
C TYR A 101 -12.11 -10.14 8.52
N CYS A 102 -13.10 -10.55 7.71
CA CYS A 102 -14.41 -9.87 7.63
C CYS A 102 -15.08 -9.77 9.00
N GLN A 103 -15.10 -10.87 9.77
CA GLN A 103 -15.65 -10.88 11.13
C GLN A 103 -14.91 -9.90 12.05
N ALA A 104 -13.59 -9.85 11.97
CA ALA A 104 -12.78 -8.94 12.78
C ALA A 104 -13.05 -7.45 12.46
N ILE A 105 -13.40 -7.11 11.22
CA ILE A 105 -13.71 -5.72 10.84
C ILE A 105 -15.21 -5.39 10.88
N ALA A 106 -16.07 -6.36 11.26
CA ALA A 106 -17.53 -6.26 11.13
C ALA A 106 -17.99 -5.89 9.70
N GLY A 107 -17.26 -6.40 8.71
CA GLY A 107 -17.50 -6.18 7.28
C GLY A 107 -18.06 -7.42 6.60
N GLY A 108 -18.11 -7.39 5.28
CA GLY A 108 -18.64 -8.48 4.49
C GLY A 108 -18.01 -8.54 3.10
N LEU A 109 -17.97 -9.74 2.53
CA LEU A 109 -17.55 -9.97 1.17
C LEU A 109 -18.61 -10.85 0.49
N ALA A 110 -19.16 -10.38 -0.63
CA ALA A 110 -20.06 -11.16 -1.46
C ALA A 110 -19.29 -11.76 -2.63
N LEU A 111 -19.34 -13.08 -2.78
CA LEU A 111 -18.79 -13.79 -3.93
C LEU A 111 -19.95 -14.33 -4.77
N GLU A 112 -20.08 -13.84 -5.99
CA GLU A 112 -21.16 -14.21 -6.91
C GLU A 112 -20.61 -15.01 -8.08
N PHE A 113 -21.28 -16.13 -8.40
CA PHE A 113 -21.01 -16.93 -9.59
C PHE A 113 -22.20 -16.81 -10.54
N GLY A 114 -21.95 -16.41 -11.79
CA GLY A 114 -23.00 -16.32 -12.81
C GLY A 114 -22.81 -15.15 -13.76
N ARG A 115 -23.73 -15.02 -14.73
CA ARG A 115 -23.76 -13.87 -15.63
C ARG A 115 -24.29 -12.67 -14.86
N ARG A 116 -23.45 -11.65 -14.62
CA ARG A 116 -23.91 -10.38 -14.03
C ARG A 116 -24.92 -9.75 -14.98
N VAL A 117 -26.20 -9.87 -14.67
CA VAL A 117 -27.23 -9.06 -15.31
C VAL A 117 -27.17 -7.72 -14.60
N HIS A 118 -26.48 -6.75 -15.20
CA HIS A 118 -26.49 -5.38 -14.70
C HIS A 118 -27.93 -4.88 -14.74
N THR A 119 -28.63 -4.96 -13.61
CA THR A 119 -29.92 -4.29 -13.47
C THR A 119 -29.57 -2.87 -13.10
N ALA A 120 -29.60 -1.98 -14.09
CA ALA A 120 -29.56 -0.54 -13.86
C ALA A 120 -30.76 -0.19 -12.97
N ALA A 121 -30.48 0.38 -11.80
CA ALA A 121 -31.47 1.13 -11.03
C ALA A 121 -31.62 2.52 -11.63
#